data_AF-A0A2M9IUN9-F1
#
_entry.id   AF-A0A2M9IUN9-F1
#
_cell.length_a   1.000
_cell.length_b   1.000
_cell.length_c   1.000
_cell.angle_alpha   90.00
_cell.angle_beta   90.00
_cell.angle_gamma   90.00
#
_symmetry.space_group_name_H-M   'P 1'
#
loop_
_entity.id
_entity.type
_entity.pdbx_description
1 polymer ?
#
loop_
_entity_poly.entity_id
_entity_poly.type
_entity_poly.pdbx_seq_one_letter_code
_entity_poly.pdbx_strand_id
1 'polypeptide(L)'
;MNDQLQKFIATYLQLEQAYDTSGHLRPTLLAFNADFVEKVQAGLGELLREKTLTVAEYERLTHIEFSDPDVLYEYLQGVYAYLFEGGSEQPTPPE
;
A
#
# COMPACT_ATOMS: atom_id res chain seq x y z
N MET A 1 1.81 12.17 -4.39
CA MET A 1 0.77 11.21 -3.96
C MET A 1 -0.57 11.92 -3.88
N ASN A 2 -1.66 11.29 -4.34
CA ASN A 2 -3.03 11.84 -4.21
C ASN A 2 -3.66 11.53 -2.85
N ASP A 3 -4.72 12.27 -2.48
CA ASP A 3 -5.36 12.19 -1.16
C ASP A 3 -5.96 10.80 -0.88
N GLN A 4 -6.54 10.14 -1.88
CA GLN A 4 -7.18 8.82 -1.73
C GLN A 4 -6.13 7.75 -1.40
N LEU A 5 -5.00 7.77 -2.11
CA LEU A 5 -3.88 6.86 -1.82
C LEU A 5 -3.30 7.14 -0.44
N GLN A 6 -3.04 8.40 -0.10
CA GLN A 6 -2.51 8.75 1.22
C GLN A 6 -3.43 8.26 2.34
N LYS A 7 -4.75 8.48 2.19
CA LYS A 7 -5.75 8.00 3.15
C LYS A 7 -5.76 6.47 3.22
N PHE A 8 -5.67 5.78 2.08
CA PHE A 8 -5.62 4.33 2.04
C PHE A 8 -4.39 3.78 2.78
N ILE A 9 -3.19 4.30 2.49
CA ILE A 9 -1.95 3.91 3.16
C ILE A 9 -2.06 4.15 4.67
N ALA A 10 -2.43 5.35 5.09
CA ALA A 10 -2.49 5.72 6.50
C ALA A 10 -3.57 4.96 7.31
N THR A 11 -4.60 4.41 6.65
CA THR A 11 -5.69 3.70 7.34
C THR A 11 -5.52 2.19 7.31
N TYR A 12 -5.10 1.65 6.15
CA TYR A 12 -5.16 0.21 5.87
C TYR A 12 -3.78 -0.45 5.70
N LEU A 13 -2.72 0.34 5.57
CA LEU A 13 -1.33 -0.15 5.56
C LEU A 13 -0.52 0.36 6.76
N GLN A 14 -1.21 0.81 7.82
CA GLN A 14 -0.58 1.13 9.11
C GLN A 14 -0.21 -0.14 9.88
N LEU A 15 0.71 -0.02 10.83
CA LEU A 15 1.35 -1.12 11.57
C LEU A 15 0.38 -2.26 11.95
N GLU A 16 -0.77 -1.98 12.56
CA GLU A 16 -1.67 -3.09 12.96
C GLU A 16 -2.31 -3.79 11.75
N GLN A 17 -2.70 -3.02 10.73
CA GLN A 17 -3.46 -3.55 9.59
C GLN A 17 -2.56 -4.16 8.51
N ALA A 18 -1.33 -3.69 8.38
CA ALA A 18 -0.38 -4.22 7.40
C ALA A 18 0.07 -5.64 7.75
N TYR A 19 0.13 -5.99 9.06
CA TYR A 19 0.45 -7.34 9.52
C TYR A 19 -0.79 -8.25 9.63
N ASP A 20 -2.01 -7.72 9.48
CA ASP A 20 -3.20 -8.54 9.27
C ASP A 20 -3.24 -9.03 7.81
N THR A 21 -2.59 -10.17 7.56
CA THR A 21 -2.55 -10.82 6.24
C THR A 21 -3.66 -11.86 6.06
N SER A 22 -4.78 -11.73 6.78
CA SER A 22 -5.98 -12.58 6.61
C SER A 22 -6.62 -12.50 5.22
N GLY A 23 -6.17 -11.56 4.38
CA GLY A 23 -6.66 -11.37 3.02
C GLY A 23 -7.88 -10.45 2.93
N HIS A 24 -8.18 -9.70 4.00
CA HIS A 24 -9.29 -8.75 4.03
C HIS A 24 -8.98 -7.40 3.35
N LEU A 25 -7.71 -7.10 3.07
CA LEU A 25 -7.32 -5.80 2.49
C LEU A 25 -7.93 -5.56 1.09
N ARG A 26 -7.86 -6.53 0.16
CA ARG A 26 -8.44 -6.38 -1.18
C ARG A 26 -9.97 -6.25 -1.13
N PRO A 27 -10.72 -7.13 -0.44
CA PRO A 27 -12.16 -6.96 -0.25
C PRO A 27 -12.54 -5.60 0.37
N THR A 28 -11.75 -5.11 1.33
CA THR A 28 -11.96 -3.82 1.99
C THR A 28 -11.83 -2.67 0.99
N LEU A 29 -10.77 -2.67 0.16
CA LEU A 29 -10.61 -1.66 -0.89
C LEU A 29 -11.78 -1.69 -1.89
N LEU A 30 -12.19 -2.88 -2.34
CA LEU A 30 -13.26 -3.04 -3.32
C LEU A 30 -14.67 -2.71 -2.78
N ALA A 31 -14.83 -2.56 -1.46
CA ALA A 31 -16.08 -2.10 -0.87
C ALA A 31 -16.29 -0.57 -0.98
N PHE A 32 -15.25 0.19 -1.33
CA PHE A 32 -15.37 1.62 -1.63
C PHE A 32 -15.99 1.87 -3.01
N ASN A 33 -16.35 3.13 -3.27
CA ASN A 33 -16.84 3.51 -4.60
C ASN A 33 -15.73 3.42 -5.67
N ALA A 34 -16.14 3.27 -6.94
CA ALA A 34 -15.21 3.08 -8.06
C ALA A 34 -14.19 4.22 -8.19
N ASP A 35 -14.60 5.49 -8.03
CA ASP A 35 -13.70 6.64 -8.09
C ASP A 35 -12.56 6.56 -7.06
N PHE A 36 -12.86 6.12 -5.84
CA PHE A 36 -11.85 5.93 -4.80
C PHE A 36 -10.87 4.82 -5.19
N VAL A 37 -11.38 3.67 -5.63
CA VAL A 37 -10.56 2.52 -6.04
C VAL A 37 -9.64 2.89 -7.21
N GLU A 38 -10.18 3.56 -8.23
CA GLU A 38 -9.42 4.03 -9.40
C GLU A 38 -8.31 5.01 -9.01
N LYS A 39 -8.58 5.95 -8.09
CA LYS A 39 -7.57 6.90 -7.61
C LYS A 39 -6.48 6.23 -6.77
N VAL A 40 -6.82 5.22 -5.96
CA VAL A 40 -5.84 4.42 -5.24
C VAL A 40 -4.97 3.64 -6.23
N GLN A 41 -5.58 2.98 -7.22
CA GLN A 41 -4.85 2.22 -8.24
C GLN A 41 -3.91 3.11 -9.06
N ALA A 42 -4.41 4.22 -9.59
CA ALA A 42 -3.62 5.15 -10.40
C ALA A 42 -2.50 5.79 -9.57
N GLY A 43 -2.82 6.22 -8.33
CA GLY A 43 -1.84 6.83 -7.44
C GLY A 43 -0.72 5.86 -7.05
N LEU A 44 -1.07 4.60 -6.71
CA LEU A 44 -0.07 3.61 -6.32
C LEU A 44 0.80 3.21 -7.51
N GLY A 45 0.20 3.06 -8.70
CA GLY A 45 0.95 2.80 -9.93
C GLY A 45 1.92 3.93 -10.30
N GLU A 46 1.50 5.19 -10.16
CA GLU A 46 2.38 6.35 -10.37
C GLU A 46 3.50 6.40 -9.31
N LEU A 47 3.18 6.17 -8.04
CA LEU A 47 4.15 6.13 -6.95
C LEU A 47 5.24 5.07 -7.21
N LEU A 48 4.84 3.87 -7.64
CA LEU A 48 5.77 2.78 -7.98
C LEU A 48 6.67 3.14 -9.17
N ARG A 49 6.12 3.84 -10.18
CA ARG A 49 6.87 4.25 -11.37
C ARG A 49 7.88 5.37 -11.07
N GLU A 50 7.45 6.40 -10.34
CA GLU A 50 8.25 7.61 -10.11
C GLU A 50 9.14 7.52 -8.86
N LYS A 51 8.93 6.51 -8.02
CA LYS A 51 9.61 6.31 -6.73
C LYS A 51 9.67 7.57 -5.85
N THR A 52 8.53 8.24 -5.70
CA THR A 52 8.44 9.55 -5.02
C THR A 52 8.28 9.50 -3.50
N LEU A 53 7.89 8.36 -2.94
CA LEU A 53 7.72 8.19 -1.49
C LEU A 53 9.01 7.69 -0.83
N THR A 54 9.47 8.37 0.20
CA THR A 54 10.63 7.96 1.00
C THR A 54 10.25 7.04 2.14
N VAL A 55 11.23 6.28 2.66
CA VAL A 55 11.06 5.44 3.88
C VAL A 55 10.53 6.26 5.05
N ALA A 56 11.14 7.42 5.33
CA ALA A 56 10.74 8.27 6.46
C ALA A 56 9.32 8.83 6.32
N GLU A 57 8.87 9.11 5.09
CA GLU A 57 7.48 9.54 4.85
C GLU A 57 6.49 8.39 5.04
N TYR A 58 6.83 7.20 4.54
CA TYR A 58 6.00 6.00 4.73
C TYR A 58 5.90 5.64 6.21
N GLU A 59 7.01 5.62 6.93
CA GLU A 59 7.08 5.36 8.36
C GLU A 59 6.25 6.37 9.16
N ARG A 60 6.33 7.67 8.85
CA ARG A 60 5.50 8.69 9.50
C ARG A 60 3.99 8.44 9.28
N LEU A 61 3.62 7.89 8.14
CA LEU A 61 2.21 7.61 7.80
C LEU A 61 1.69 6.32 8.42
N THR A 62 2.56 5.33 8.64
CA THR A 62 2.15 3.94 8.91
C THR A 62 2.73 3.35 10.18
N HIS A 63 3.75 3.97 10.77
CA HIS A 63 4.56 3.44 11.86
C HIS A 63 5.32 2.15 11.53
N ILE A 64 5.58 1.90 10.24
CA ILE A 64 6.35 0.74 9.76
C ILE A 64 7.70 1.23 9.24
N GLU A 65 8.77 0.64 9.78
CA GLU A 65 10.14 0.93 9.39
C GLU A 65 10.58 0.04 8.21
N PHE A 66 11.41 0.60 7.33
CA PHE A 66 12.06 -0.15 6.26
C PHE A 66 13.57 0.15 6.30
N SER A 67 14.40 -0.85 5.99
CA SER A 67 15.87 -0.69 6.02
C SER A 67 16.37 0.31 4.99
N ASP A 68 15.74 0.33 3.83
CA ASP A 68 16.11 1.12 2.68
C ASP A 68 14.94 1.25 1.69
N PRO A 69 15.04 2.17 0.71
CA PRO A 69 13.97 2.38 -0.26
C PRO A 69 13.65 1.13 -1.10
N ASP A 70 14.61 0.28 -1.44
CA ASP A 70 14.34 -0.85 -2.33
C ASP A 70 13.41 -1.87 -1.65
N VAL A 71 13.59 -2.13 -0.35
CA VAL A 71 12.67 -3.00 0.43
C VAL A 71 11.27 -2.40 0.51
N LEU A 72 11.15 -1.08 0.68
CA LEU A 72 9.85 -0.40 0.65
C LEU A 72 9.15 -0.59 -0.70
N TYR A 73 9.87 -0.37 -1.81
CA TYR A 73 9.28 -0.48 -3.14
C TYR A 73 8.96 -1.92 -3.54
N GLU A 74 9.73 -2.91 -3.07
CA GLU A 74 9.39 -4.32 -3.21
C GLU A 74 8.09 -4.68 -2.49
N TYR A 75 7.94 -4.23 -1.23
CA TYR A 75 6.71 -4.40 -0.47
C TYR A 75 5.50 -3.73 -1.17
N LEU A 76 5.63 -2.47 -1.58
CA LEU A 76 4.56 -1.73 -2.26
C LEU A 76 4.19 -2.34 -3.61
N GLN A 77 5.17 -2.90 -4.34
CA GLN A 77 4.92 -3.63 -5.58
C GLN A 77 4.11 -4.90 -5.30
N GLY A 78 4.45 -5.63 -4.24
CA GLY A 78 3.67 -6.77 -3.75
C GLY A 78 2.23 -6.37 -3.40
N VAL A 79 2.05 -5.24 -2.71
CA VAL A 79 0.72 -4.73 -2.34
C VAL A 79 -0.08 -4.41 -3.59
N TYR A 80 0.52 -3.75 -4.58
CA TYR A 80 -0.14 -3.45 -5.85
C TYR A 80 -0.57 -4.71 -6.60
N ALA A 81 0.31 -5.70 -6.72
CA ALA A 81 0.02 -6.97 -7.36
C ALA A 81 -1.12 -7.72 -6.61
N TYR A 82 -1.07 -7.71 -5.28
CA TYR A 82 -2.14 -8.25 -4.44
C TYR A 82 -3.43 -7.43 -4.56
N LEU A 83 -3.44 -6.13 -4.80
CA LEU A 83 -4.71 -5.40 -4.90
C LEU A 83 -5.34 -5.51 -6.29
N PHE A 84 -4.52 -5.50 -7.36
CA PHE A 84 -5.02 -5.22 -8.70
C PHE A 84 -4.63 -6.26 -9.77
N GLU A 85 -3.59 -7.07 -9.54
CA GLU A 85 -3.08 -8.02 -10.55
C GLU A 85 -3.42 -9.49 -10.25
N GLY A 86 -4.25 -9.73 -9.23
CA GLY A 86 -4.68 -11.08 -8.87
C GLY A 86 -3.66 -11.86 -8.03
N GLY A 87 -2.69 -11.19 -7.39
CA GLY A 87 -1.77 -11.82 -6.44
C GLY A 87 -2.52 -12.60 -5.36
N SER A 88 -2.07 -13.81 -5.04
CA SER A 88 -2.78 -14.73 -4.14
C SER A 88 -2.61 -14.40 -2.67
N GLU A 89 -1.48 -13.79 -2.29
CA GLU A 89 -1.12 -13.54 -0.90
C GLU A 89 -0.90 -12.04 -0.65
N GLN A 90 -1.41 -11.55 0.48
CA GLN A 90 -1.15 -10.19 0.93
C GLN A 90 0.28 -10.15 1.49
N PRO A 91 1.15 -9.24 0.99
CA PRO A 91 2.51 -9.15 1.50
C PRO A 91 2.52 -8.63 2.94
N THR A 92 3.46 -9.15 3.73
CA THR A 92 3.75 -8.66 5.07
C THR A 92 4.91 -7.66 4.99
N PRO A 93 4.86 -6.54 5.74
CA PRO A 93 6.04 -5.69 5.93
C PRO A 93 7.21 -6.46 6.61
N PRO A 94 8.46 -5.98 6.49
CA PRO A 94 9.60 -6.57 7.18
C PRO A 94 9.46 -6.49 8.72
N GLU A 95 10.14 -7.38 9.46
CA GLU A 95 10.20 -7.35 10.94
C GLU A 95 11.15 -6.25 11.48
#